data_AF-A0A6P8XK69-F1
#
_entry.id   AF-A0A6P8XK69-F1
#
_cell.length_a   1.000
_cell.length_b   1.000
_cell.length_c   1.000
_cell.angle_alpha   90.00
_cell.angle_beta   90.00
_cell.angle_gamma   90.00
#
_symmetry.space_group_name_H-M   'P 1'
#
loop_
_entity.id
_entity.type
_entity.pdbx_description
1 polymer ?
#
loop_
_entity_poly.entity_id
_entity_poly.type
_entity_poly.pdbx_seq_one_letter_code
_entity_poly.pdbx_strand_id
1 'polypeptide(L)'
;MCSLNLHCQWLMIMLCLASIALNVTSYSEYEQRYDNRRGAGQESRYYSGGGNGNRQQLSAQMPYQRPGGNYNQVDNDQQQPLSREYLVRAHETITDREHHKCRIWVPVDMVYKYPLANIISSDTANKLANIEVCCTGTIAIRHLGVTVCRPICGCLNGVCRMPGECDCFEGFVKNDNGDCVFACPLGCQNGRCFLDGSCQCDPGYTLDETRRFCRPICSSGCSNNGRHNCTEPETCSCAKGYQLTDNNGCQPVCDPDCGIGGLCRDNNICDCGAGYTLKDGVCQTDCYQKCNNGICVSRNRCICDPGFTYHEQSTICVPVTRKFILSKRRWFYIHY
;
A
#
# COMPACT_ATOMS: atom_id res chain seq x y z
N MET A 1 32.86 -27.91 54.44
CA MET A 1 31.79 -28.93 54.35
C MET A 1 31.00 -28.63 53.07
N CYS A 2 31.58 -29.03 51.94
CA CYS A 2 30.89 -29.13 50.66
C CYS A 2 30.23 -30.51 50.57
N SER A 3 29.29 -30.64 49.63
CA SER A 3 28.65 -31.88 49.17
C SER A 3 27.33 -32.24 49.86
N LEU A 4 26.22 -31.63 49.41
CA LEU A 4 24.88 -32.26 49.44
C LEU A 4 23.79 -31.52 48.63
N ASN A 5 24.13 -30.74 47.58
CA ASN A 5 23.11 -30.02 46.80
C ASN A 5 23.28 -30.09 45.27
N LEU A 6 24.04 -31.07 44.75
CA LEU A 6 24.23 -31.25 43.29
C LEU A 6 23.50 -32.47 42.70
N HIS A 7 22.63 -33.14 43.46
CA HIS A 7 21.92 -34.36 43.01
C HIS A 7 20.40 -34.19 42.84
N CYS A 8 19.87 -32.96 42.91
CA CYS A 8 18.44 -32.71 42.77
C CYS A 8 18.04 -31.90 41.51
N GLN A 9 19.00 -31.56 40.63
CA GLN A 9 18.71 -30.84 39.38
C GLN A 9 18.86 -31.69 38.11
N TRP A 10 19.33 -32.94 38.20
CA TRP A 10 19.48 -33.83 37.05
C TRP A 10 18.33 -34.82 36.86
N LEU A 11 17.41 -34.93 37.82
CA LEU A 11 16.28 -35.88 37.78
C LEU A 11 14.95 -35.29 37.27
N MET A 12 14.88 -33.98 37.01
CA MET A 12 13.68 -33.34 36.42
C MET A 12 13.77 -33.09 34.91
N ILE A 13 14.92 -33.37 34.27
CA ILE A 13 15.12 -33.11 32.83
C ILE A 13 14.91 -34.37 31.97
N MET A 14 14.84 -35.57 32.56
CA MET A 14 14.70 -36.83 31.81
C MET A 14 13.29 -37.43 31.81
N LEU A 15 12.25 -36.71 32.28
CA LEU A 15 10.86 -37.18 32.30
C LEU A 15 9.88 -36.38 31.42
N CYS A 16 10.38 -35.50 30.54
CA CYS A 16 9.56 -34.87 29.49
C CYS A 16 9.98 -35.24 28.06
N LEU A 17 10.85 -36.24 27.87
CA LEU A 17 11.26 -36.75 26.55
C LEU A 17 10.66 -38.12 26.22
N ALA A 18 9.49 -38.44 26.79
CA ALA A 18 8.76 -39.67 26.50
C ALA A 18 7.26 -39.39 26.37
N SER A 19 6.88 -38.51 25.44
CA SER A 19 5.51 -38.43 24.93
C SER A 19 5.54 -37.66 23.61
N ILE A 20 4.98 -38.27 22.56
CA ILE A 20 4.72 -37.72 21.23
C ILE A 20 5.86 -37.93 20.21
N ALA A 21 6.09 -39.20 19.88
CA ALA A 21 6.30 -39.57 18.48
C ALA A 21 5.40 -40.77 18.15
N LEU A 22 4.75 -40.68 16.99
CA LEU A 22 4.01 -41.71 16.23
C LEU A 22 2.50 -41.88 16.52
N ASN A 23 1.69 -41.21 15.70
CA ASN A 23 0.58 -41.75 14.87
C ASN A 23 -0.23 -40.55 14.33
N VAL A 24 0.20 -39.88 13.25
CA VAL A 24 -0.14 -40.15 11.84
C VAL A 24 -1.63 -40.51 11.65
N THR A 25 -2.47 -39.50 11.45
CA THR A 25 -3.79 -39.61 10.83
C THR A 25 -3.71 -39.13 9.39
N SER A 26 -4.29 -39.92 8.49
CA SER A 26 -4.20 -39.81 7.03
C SER A 26 -4.87 -38.55 6.48
N TYR A 27 -4.30 -38.06 5.38
CA TYR A 27 -4.68 -36.90 4.57
C TYR A 27 -6.03 -37.06 3.82
N SER A 28 -6.95 -37.91 4.28
CA SER A 28 -8.14 -38.34 3.52
C SER A 28 -9.48 -37.83 4.07
N GLU A 29 -9.50 -36.93 5.05
CA GLU A 29 -10.74 -36.38 5.63
C GLU A 29 -10.94 -34.87 5.43
N TYR A 30 -10.04 -34.20 4.70
CA TYR A 30 -10.19 -32.77 4.37
C TYR A 30 -10.98 -32.52 3.06
N GLU A 31 -11.22 -33.56 2.25
CA GLU A 31 -11.88 -33.47 0.93
C GLU A 31 -13.39 -33.80 0.92
N GLN A 32 -14.12 -33.65 2.04
CA GLN A 32 -15.58 -33.85 2.06
C GLN A 32 -16.41 -32.59 2.38
N ARG A 33 -15.79 -31.40 2.35
CA ARG A 33 -16.51 -30.13 2.56
C ARG A 33 -16.54 -29.16 1.39
N TYR A 34 -15.95 -29.52 0.24
CA TYR A 34 -15.99 -28.70 -0.98
C TYR A 34 -16.81 -29.28 -2.14
N ASP A 35 -17.39 -30.48 -2.00
CA ASP A 35 -18.25 -31.10 -3.01
C ASP A 35 -19.73 -31.06 -2.64
N ASN A 36 -20.31 -29.86 -2.56
CA ASN A 36 -21.78 -29.79 -2.56
C ASN A 36 -22.40 -28.50 -3.14
N ARG A 37 -21.75 -27.88 -4.15
CA ARG A 37 -22.41 -26.89 -5.02
C ARG A 37 -21.90 -26.95 -6.47
N ARG A 38 -22.12 -28.08 -7.16
CA ARG A 38 -22.19 -28.12 -8.63
C ARG A 38 -23.22 -29.15 -9.11
N GLY A 39 -24.01 -28.72 -10.09
CA GLY A 39 -25.04 -29.48 -10.81
C GLY A 39 -26.44 -29.00 -10.43
N ALA A 40 -27.35 -28.58 -11.32
CA ALA A 40 -27.46 -28.49 -12.77
C ALA A 40 -28.55 -27.41 -13.01
N GLY A 41 -28.71 -26.67 -14.10
CA GLY A 41 -28.55 -26.98 -15.51
C GLY A 41 -29.81 -26.42 -16.22
N GLN A 42 -29.58 -25.56 -17.22
CA GLN A 42 -30.41 -25.33 -18.42
C GLN A 42 -31.83 -24.75 -18.27
N GLU A 43 -32.04 -23.58 -18.89
CA GLU A 43 -32.89 -23.54 -20.09
C GLU A 43 -32.57 -22.32 -20.98
N SER A 44 -32.31 -22.62 -22.25
CA SER A 44 -32.13 -21.67 -23.35
C SER A 44 -33.49 -21.18 -23.87
N ARG A 45 -33.62 -19.89 -24.17
CA ARG A 45 -34.60 -19.42 -25.18
C ARG A 45 -33.97 -18.47 -26.17
N TYR A 46 -33.90 -18.97 -27.39
CA TYR A 46 -33.87 -18.25 -28.65
C TYR A 46 -34.89 -17.11 -28.68
N TYR A 47 -34.48 -15.92 -29.13
CA TYR A 47 -35.33 -15.06 -29.96
C TYR A 47 -34.48 -14.40 -31.04
N SER A 48 -34.80 -14.76 -32.28
CA SER A 48 -34.40 -14.05 -33.49
C SER A 48 -35.37 -12.89 -33.69
N GLY A 49 -34.87 -11.71 -34.04
CA GLY A 49 -35.69 -10.52 -34.31
C GLY A 49 -34.89 -9.45 -35.04
N GLY A 50 -34.99 -9.44 -36.36
CA GLY A 50 -34.47 -8.38 -37.21
C GLY A 50 -35.22 -7.06 -37.03
N GLY A 51 -34.53 -5.95 -37.25
CA GLY A 51 -35.10 -4.61 -37.23
C GLY A 51 -34.13 -3.60 -37.79
N ASN A 52 -34.29 -3.30 -39.08
CA ASN A 52 -33.67 -2.16 -39.77
C ASN A 52 -34.04 -0.85 -39.06
N GLY A 53 -33.06 0.03 -38.84
CA GLY A 53 -33.29 1.36 -38.29
C GLY A 53 -32.08 2.26 -38.46
N ASN A 54 -32.04 2.98 -39.59
CA ASN A 54 -31.13 4.09 -39.84
C ASN A 54 -31.17 5.10 -38.67
N ARG A 55 -30.03 5.37 -38.05
CA ARG A 55 -29.83 6.62 -37.29
C ARG A 55 -28.38 7.11 -37.38
N GLN A 56 -28.23 8.05 -38.31
CA GLN A 56 -27.30 9.18 -38.34
C GLN A 56 -26.16 9.16 -37.30
N GLN A 57 -24.96 8.90 -37.83
CA GLN A 57 -23.69 9.22 -37.19
C GLN A 57 -23.58 10.74 -37.02
N LEU A 58 -23.51 11.20 -35.77
CA LEU A 58 -22.93 12.50 -35.42
C LEU A 58 -21.62 12.22 -34.68
N SER A 59 -20.56 12.09 -35.48
CA SER A 59 -19.18 12.09 -35.02
C SER A 59 -18.80 13.50 -34.56
N ALA A 60 -18.79 13.74 -33.25
CA ALA A 60 -18.09 14.88 -32.66
C ALA A 60 -16.70 14.41 -32.20
N GLN A 61 -15.77 14.28 -33.15
CA GLN A 61 -14.35 14.18 -32.87
C GLN A 61 -13.80 15.61 -32.76
N MET A 62 -13.40 16.04 -31.56
CA MET A 62 -12.58 17.24 -31.40
C MET A 62 -11.11 16.82 -31.21
N PRO A 63 -10.18 17.23 -32.08
CA PRO A 63 -8.76 16.97 -31.89
C PRO A 63 -8.17 18.06 -30.99
N TYR A 64 -7.91 17.75 -29.72
CA TYR A 64 -7.04 18.61 -28.91
C TYR A 64 -5.59 18.40 -29.36
N GLN A 65 -5.11 19.33 -30.19
CA GLN A 65 -3.71 19.48 -30.53
C GLN A 65 -2.90 19.80 -29.27
N ARG A 66 -1.82 19.03 -29.05
CA ARG A 66 -0.82 19.25 -28.00
C ARG A 66 0.07 20.45 -28.34
N PRO A 67 0.21 21.46 -27.47
CA PRO A 67 1.35 22.38 -27.52
C PRO A 67 2.52 21.79 -26.73
N GLY A 68 3.69 21.71 -27.36
CA GLY A 68 4.94 21.28 -26.73
C GLY A 68 5.38 22.27 -25.66
N GLY A 69 5.42 21.80 -24.41
CA GLY A 69 6.05 22.49 -23.28
C GLY A 69 7.38 21.83 -22.96
N ASN A 70 8.43 22.65 -22.90
CA ASN A 70 9.80 22.26 -22.57
C ASN A 70 9.86 21.81 -21.11
N TYR A 71 10.09 20.51 -20.87
CA TYR A 71 10.24 19.98 -19.51
C TYR A 71 11.66 20.26 -19.01
N ASN A 72 11.77 21.19 -18.06
CA ASN A 72 12.95 21.25 -17.20
C ASN A 72 12.97 19.94 -16.38
N GLN A 73 14.03 19.15 -16.60
CA GLN A 73 14.30 17.94 -15.84
C GLN A 73 14.58 18.32 -14.39
N VAL A 74 13.76 17.81 -13.47
CA VAL A 74 14.11 17.73 -12.06
C VAL A 74 14.81 16.40 -11.87
N ASP A 75 16.13 16.41 -11.83
CA ASP A 75 16.93 15.27 -11.38
C ASP A 75 16.79 15.13 -9.86
N ASN A 76 16.25 13.99 -9.43
CA ASN A 76 16.87 13.18 -8.37
C ASN A 76 16.22 11.79 -8.36
N ASP A 77 17.06 10.76 -8.38
CA ASP A 77 16.74 9.34 -8.20
C ASP A 77 16.02 9.09 -6.87
N GLN A 78 14.71 9.33 -6.86
CA GLN A 78 13.78 8.82 -5.87
C GLN A 78 12.55 8.39 -6.64
N GLN A 79 12.42 7.08 -6.85
CA GLN A 79 11.16 6.49 -7.27
C GLN A 79 10.07 7.03 -6.33
N GLN A 80 9.15 7.81 -6.90
CA GLN A 80 8.04 8.38 -6.14
C GLN A 80 7.27 7.22 -5.49
N PRO A 81 6.85 7.36 -4.22
CA PRO A 81 6.16 6.29 -3.52
C PRO A 81 4.93 5.86 -4.33
N LEU A 82 4.73 4.55 -4.40
CA LEU A 82 3.69 3.91 -5.21
C LEU A 82 2.26 4.27 -4.79
N SER A 83 2.07 4.96 -3.67
CA SER A 83 0.77 5.49 -3.24
C SER A 83 0.94 6.83 -2.54
N ARG A 84 -0.03 7.73 -2.72
CA ARG A 84 0.07 9.11 -2.28
C ARG A 84 -0.16 9.31 -0.78
N GLU A 85 -0.81 8.38 -0.08
CA GLU A 85 -0.96 8.41 1.40
C GLU A 85 0.41 8.43 2.10
N TYR A 86 1.47 8.14 1.34
CA TYR A 86 2.84 8.02 1.77
C TYR A 86 3.74 9.14 1.24
N LEU A 87 3.19 10.06 0.44
CA LEU A 87 3.91 11.26 0.03
C LEU A 87 4.04 12.21 1.21
N VAL A 88 5.27 12.63 1.48
CA VAL A 88 5.52 13.75 2.40
C VAL A 88 4.81 14.98 1.84
N ARG A 89 3.88 15.54 2.62
CA ARG A 89 3.03 16.64 2.16
C ARG A 89 3.80 17.95 2.12
N ALA A 90 3.38 18.88 1.27
CA ALA A 90 4.07 20.14 1.03
C ALA A 90 4.23 21.03 2.29
N HIS A 91 3.37 20.84 3.31
CA HIS A 91 3.46 21.57 4.58
C HIS A 91 4.35 20.87 5.62
N GLU A 92 4.85 19.67 5.32
CA GLU A 92 5.75 18.90 6.18
C GLU A 92 7.19 19.15 5.74
N THR A 93 8.05 19.51 6.70
CA THR A 93 9.49 19.66 6.45
C THR A 93 10.21 18.44 7.01
N ILE A 94 10.88 17.66 6.17
CA ILE A 94 11.67 16.49 6.63
C ILE A 94 12.80 16.98 7.51
N THR A 95 12.92 16.41 8.70
CA THR A 95 14.01 16.71 9.64
C THR A 95 14.95 15.54 9.87
N ASP A 96 14.43 14.33 9.81
CA ASP A 96 15.22 13.10 9.88
C ASP A 96 14.59 12.06 8.95
N ARG A 97 15.32 11.72 7.89
CA ARG A 97 14.84 10.79 6.87
C ARG A 97 14.91 9.33 7.35
N GLU A 98 15.89 8.98 8.17
CA GLU A 98 16.10 7.62 8.67
C GLU A 98 15.07 7.26 9.74
N HIS A 99 14.68 8.24 10.56
CA HIS A 99 13.69 8.05 11.62
C HIS A 99 12.29 8.58 11.26
N HIS A 100 12.06 8.95 9.99
CA HIS A 100 10.80 9.48 9.45
C HIS A 100 10.20 10.61 10.29
N LYS A 101 11.02 11.58 10.66
CA LYS A 101 10.62 12.77 11.43
C LYS A 101 10.40 13.95 10.51
N CYS A 102 9.31 14.65 10.76
CA CYS A 102 8.93 15.87 10.06
C CYS A 102 8.57 16.97 11.05
N ARG A 103 8.72 18.21 10.64
CA ARG A 103 8.22 19.39 11.35
C ARG A 103 7.01 19.95 10.63
N ILE A 104 6.02 20.37 11.43
CA ILE A 104 4.82 21.05 10.96
C ILE A 104 4.51 22.25 11.84
N TRP A 105 3.85 23.24 11.24
CA TRP A 105 3.30 24.39 11.95
C TRP A 105 1.82 24.19 12.24
N VAL A 106 1.45 24.29 13.51
CA VAL A 106 0.07 24.17 13.97
C VAL A 106 -0.29 25.33 14.90
N PRO A 107 -1.57 25.69 15.04
CA PRO A 107 -2.00 26.65 16.06
C PRO A 107 -1.58 26.21 17.46
N VAL A 108 -1.11 27.14 18.29
CA VAL A 108 -0.64 26.85 19.66
C VAL A 108 -1.71 26.17 20.53
N ASP A 109 -2.96 26.57 20.34
CA ASP A 109 -4.13 26.00 21.01
C ASP A 109 -4.50 24.61 20.50
N MET A 110 -3.86 24.11 19.44
CA MET A 110 -4.13 22.79 18.85
C MET A 110 -3.04 21.76 19.10
N VAL A 111 -1.94 22.14 19.75
CA VAL A 111 -0.80 21.24 20.01
C VAL A 111 -1.22 19.99 20.79
N TYR A 112 -2.16 20.10 21.72
CA TYR A 112 -2.65 18.98 22.52
C TYR A 112 -3.27 17.84 21.69
N LYS A 113 -3.68 18.11 20.44
CA LYS A 113 -4.23 17.09 19.53
C LYS A 113 -3.15 16.19 18.93
N TYR A 114 -1.88 16.51 19.16
CA TYR A 114 -0.72 15.75 18.73
C TYR A 114 0.04 15.20 19.97
N PRO A 115 -0.52 14.21 20.69
CA PRO A 115 0.01 13.77 21.99
C PRO A 115 1.41 13.15 21.94
N LEU A 116 1.87 12.76 20.75
CA LEU A 116 3.19 12.17 20.53
C LEU A 116 4.20 13.14 19.89
N ALA A 117 3.80 14.40 19.68
CA ALA A 117 4.67 15.42 19.13
C ALA A 117 5.60 16.03 20.18
N ASN A 118 6.74 16.54 19.72
CA ASN A 118 7.66 17.35 20.52
C ASN A 118 7.53 18.81 20.08
N ILE A 119 7.43 19.74 21.02
CA ILE A 119 7.40 21.17 20.70
C ILE A 119 8.84 21.65 20.48
N ILE A 120 9.12 22.22 19.31
CA ILE A 120 10.46 22.69 18.94
C ILE A 120 10.59 24.20 19.18
N SER A 121 9.61 24.96 18.69
CA SER A 121 9.58 26.41 18.88
C SER A 121 8.15 26.94 18.81
N SER A 122 7.95 28.17 19.29
CA SER A 122 6.67 28.86 19.23
C SER A 122 6.84 30.25 18.65
N ASP A 123 5.99 30.59 17.68
CA ASP A 123 5.82 31.93 17.16
C ASP A 123 4.61 32.57 17.83
N THR A 124 4.87 33.44 18.81
CA THR A 124 3.82 34.12 19.58
C THR A 124 3.10 35.20 18.77
N ALA A 125 3.75 35.79 17.75
CA ALA A 125 3.13 36.82 16.91
C ALA A 125 2.04 36.21 16.03
N ASN A 126 2.31 35.05 15.44
CA ASN A 126 1.37 34.33 14.58
C ASN A 126 0.52 33.28 15.34
N LYS A 127 0.74 33.11 16.65
CA LYS A 127 0.08 32.07 17.48
C LYS A 127 0.26 30.66 16.91
N LEU A 128 1.46 30.37 16.40
CA LEU A 128 1.81 29.07 15.83
C LEU A 128 2.87 28.36 16.69
N ALA A 129 2.78 27.04 16.76
CA ALA A 129 3.80 26.17 17.31
C ALA A 129 4.42 25.35 16.18
N ASN A 130 5.75 25.29 16.15
CA ASN A 130 6.50 24.35 15.34
C ASN A 130 6.68 23.07 16.16
N ILE A 131 6.08 21.98 15.70
CA ILE A 131 6.13 20.71 16.38
C ILE A 131 6.79 19.65 15.48
N GLU A 132 7.56 18.77 16.10
CA GLU A 132 8.10 17.59 15.46
C GLU A 132 7.12 16.42 15.60
N VAL A 133 6.76 15.84 14.46
CA VAL A 133 5.81 14.75 14.29
C VAL A 133 6.43 13.64 13.43
N CYS A 134 5.74 12.51 13.36
CA CYS A 134 6.04 11.51 12.35
C CYS A 134 5.51 11.98 10.99
N CYS A 135 6.30 11.78 9.92
CA CYS A 135 5.91 12.18 8.57
C CYS A 135 4.66 11.43 8.09
N THR A 136 3.99 11.99 7.07
CA THR A 136 2.89 11.30 6.38
C THR A 136 3.29 9.89 5.95
N GLY A 137 2.38 8.94 6.12
CA GLY A 137 2.62 7.52 5.85
C GLY A 137 3.29 6.73 6.98
N THR A 138 3.59 7.36 8.11
CA THR A 138 4.17 6.70 9.28
C THR A 138 3.28 6.81 10.51
N ILE A 139 3.34 5.81 11.38
CA ILE A 139 2.67 5.82 12.67
C ILE A 139 3.62 6.20 13.79
N ALA A 140 3.12 7.03 14.72
CA ALA A 140 3.84 7.40 15.93
C ALA A 140 3.58 6.38 17.04
N ILE A 141 4.65 5.88 17.67
CA ILE A 141 4.60 4.93 18.79
C ILE A 141 5.51 5.47 19.90
N ARG A 142 5.10 5.36 21.18
CA ARG A 142 5.99 5.64 22.31
C ARG A 142 6.77 4.37 22.67
N HIS A 143 8.09 4.45 22.58
CA HIS A 143 8.99 3.39 23.01
C HIS A 143 10.01 3.96 24.01
N LEU A 144 9.99 3.45 25.24
CA LEU A 144 10.88 3.89 26.33
C LEU A 144 10.92 5.43 26.54
N GLY A 145 9.77 6.09 26.39
CA GLY A 145 9.65 7.55 26.55
C GLY A 145 9.96 8.37 25.30
N VAL A 146 10.52 7.77 24.24
CA VAL A 146 10.81 8.43 22.96
C VAL A 146 9.70 8.15 21.95
N THR A 147 9.36 9.13 21.11
CA THR A 147 8.45 8.91 19.98
C THR A 147 9.25 8.27 18.84
N VAL A 148 8.89 7.06 18.45
CA VAL A 148 9.44 6.35 17.28
C VAL A 148 8.40 6.40 16.16
N CYS A 149 8.85 6.71 14.94
CA CYS A 149 8.00 6.73 13.75
C CYS A 149 8.27 5.48 12.93
N ARG A 150 7.22 4.69 12.67
CA ARG A 150 7.33 3.46 11.90
C ARG A 150 6.50 3.59 10.62
N PRO A 151 7.07 3.32 9.43
CA PRO A 151 6.31 3.37 8.20
C PRO A 151 5.19 2.33 8.16
N ILE A 152 4.10 2.67 7.47
CA ILE A 152 2.98 1.78 7.24
C ILE A 152 3.24 1.03 5.94
N CYS A 153 3.27 -0.30 5.99
CA CYS A 153 3.42 -1.13 4.80
C CYS A 153 2.80 -2.52 5.02
N GLY A 154 2.44 -3.18 3.92
CA GLY A 154 1.93 -4.56 3.90
C GLY A 154 3.00 -5.59 3.51
N CYS A 155 4.22 -5.47 4.04
CA CYS A 155 5.33 -6.33 3.64
C CYS A 155 5.25 -7.69 4.35
N LEU A 156 4.92 -8.74 3.59
CA LEU A 156 5.11 -10.12 4.04
C LEU A 156 6.59 -10.49 3.85
N ASN A 157 7.23 -11.06 4.87
CA ASN A 157 8.66 -11.45 4.83
C ASN A 157 9.64 -10.31 4.55
N GLY A 158 9.31 -9.10 4.99
CA GLY A 158 10.19 -7.95 4.95
C GLY A 158 9.86 -6.94 6.04
N VAL A 159 10.65 -5.89 6.09
CA VAL A 159 10.43 -4.71 6.93
C VAL A 159 10.11 -3.51 6.06
N CYS A 160 9.28 -2.59 6.56
CA CYS A 160 9.03 -1.33 5.88
C CYS A 160 10.31 -0.47 5.90
N ARG A 161 10.88 -0.17 4.74
CA ARG A 161 11.94 0.84 4.61
C ARG A 161 11.35 2.24 4.55
N MET A 162 10.31 2.38 3.76
CA MET A 162 9.47 3.55 3.62
C MET A 162 8.02 3.08 3.51
N PRO A 163 7.04 3.97 3.67
CA PRO A 163 5.66 3.53 3.54
C PRO A 163 5.41 3.04 2.10
N GLY A 164 4.82 1.85 1.97
CA GLY A 164 4.65 1.15 0.69
C GLY A 164 5.91 0.52 0.07
N GLU A 165 7.11 0.71 0.64
CA GLU A 165 8.36 0.09 0.15
C GLU A 165 8.93 -0.91 1.17
N CYS A 166 9.08 -2.16 0.73
CA CYS A 166 9.62 -3.25 1.53
C CYS A 166 11.13 -3.39 1.36
N ASP A 167 11.85 -3.62 2.44
CA ASP A 167 13.15 -4.30 2.41
C ASP A 167 12.92 -5.75 2.83
N CYS A 168 13.26 -6.67 1.92
CA CYS A 168 13.04 -8.10 2.18
C CYS A 168 14.01 -8.60 3.24
N PHE A 169 13.55 -9.53 4.08
CA PHE A 169 14.43 -10.21 5.01
C PHE A 169 15.47 -11.07 4.28
N GLU A 170 16.50 -11.48 5.01
CA GLU A 170 17.50 -12.40 4.49
C GLU A 170 16.85 -13.69 3.98
N GLY A 171 17.25 -14.13 2.78
CA GLY A 171 16.65 -15.27 2.08
C GLY A 171 15.36 -14.95 1.30
N PHE A 172 14.95 -13.68 1.24
CA PHE A 172 13.82 -13.20 0.44
C PHE A 172 14.25 -12.14 -0.59
N VAL A 173 13.48 -12.03 -1.68
CA VAL A 173 13.81 -11.19 -2.84
C VAL A 173 12.57 -10.51 -3.38
N LYS A 174 12.70 -9.30 -3.94
CA LYS A 174 11.58 -8.64 -4.62
C LYS A 174 11.31 -9.34 -5.94
N ASN A 175 10.07 -9.76 -6.17
CA ASN A 175 9.60 -10.17 -7.48
C ASN A 175 9.17 -8.95 -8.33
N ASP A 176 8.60 -9.19 -9.51
CA ASP A 176 8.17 -8.13 -10.44
C ASP A 176 7.05 -7.25 -9.87
N ASN A 177 6.28 -7.78 -8.92
CA ASN A 177 5.25 -7.04 -8.20
C ASN A 177 5.80 -6.28 -6.99
N GLY A 178 7.11 -6.36 -6.73
CA GLY A 178 7.77 -5.75 -5.56
C GLY A 178 7.51 -6.48 -4.24
N ASP A 179 6.93 -7.67 -4.28
CA ASP A 179 6.63 -8.47 -3.10
C ASP A 179 7.87 -9.31 -2.71
N CYS A 180 8.08 -9.51 -1.41
CA CYS A 180 9.20 -10.29 -0.89
C CYS A 180 8.88 -11.78 -0.91
N VAL A 181 9.47 -12.49 -1.88
CA VAL A 181 9.26 -13.90 -2.14
C VAL A 181 10.47 -14.74 -1.77
N PHE A 182 10.27 -16.04 -1.55
CA PHE A 182 11.35 -16.94 -1.15
C PHE A 182 12.44 -17.03 -2.21
N ALA A 183 13.70 -17.00 -1.76
CA ALA A 183 14.86 -17.37 -2.53
C ALA A 183 15.76 -18.34 -1.76
N CYS A 184 16.68 -18.95 -2.50
CA CYS A 184 17.60 -19.92 -1.93
C CYS A 184 18.46 -19.30 -0.82
N PRO A 185 18.75 -20.04 0.27
CA PRO A 185 18.49 -21.47 0.48
C PRO A 185 17.11 -21.79 1.09
N LEU A 186 16.28 -20.79 1.42
CA LEU A 186 15.01 -21.00 2.12
C LEU A 186 13.92 -21.61 1.21
N GLY A 187 13.96 -21.32 -0.09
CA GLY A 187 13.03 -21.85 -1.08
C GLY A 187 13.23 -21.18 -2.44
N CYS A 188 12.31 -21.39 -3.38
CA CYS A 188 12.27 -20.60 -4.60
C CYS A 188 10.82 -20.44 -5.05
N GLN A 189 10.36 -19.21 -5.29
CA GLN A 189 9.01 -19.01 -5.80
C GLN A 189 8.88 -19.66 -7.18
N ASN A 190 7.88 -20.54 -7.35
CA ASN A 190 7.59 -21.31 -8.57
C ASN A 190 8.76 -22.21 -9.03
N GLY A 191 9.47 -22.79 -8.06
CA GLY A 191 10.57 -23.71 -8.34
C GLY A 191 11.05 -24.43 -7.10
N ARG A 192 12.20 -25.09 -7.26
CA ARG A 192 12.85 -25.89 -6.22
C ARG A 192 14.26 -25.36 -5.99
N CYS A 193 14.63 -25.25 -4.72
CA CYS A 193 15.96 -24.83 -4.32
C CYS A 193 16.87 -26.04 -4.14
N PHE A 194 18.09 -25.98 -4.66
CA PHE A 194 19.13 -26.99 -4.48
C PHE A 194 20.15 -26.58 -3.43
N LEU A 195 20.92 -27.56 -2.94
CA LEU A 195 21.94 -27.38 -1.90
C LEU A 195 23.06 -26.42 -2.30
N ASP A 196 23.31 -26.24 -3.59
CA ASP A 196 24.27 -25.27 -4.13
C ASP A 196 23.74 -23.83 -4.16
N GLY A 197 22.51 -23.61 -3.67
CA GLY A 197 21.83 -22.32 -3.68
C GLY A 197 21.22 -21.95 -5.03
N SER A 198 21.20 -22.87 -6.00
CA SER A 198 20.56 -22.65 -7.29
C SER A 198 19.05 -22.91 -7.22
N CYS A 199 18.29 -22.11 -7.96
CA CYS A 199 16.87 -22.35 -8.17
C CYS A 199 16.62 -23.03 -9.52
N GLN A 200 15.87 -24.12 -9.50
CA GLN A 200 15.31 -24.75 -10.70
C GLN A 200 13.82 -24.45 -10.79
N CYS A 201 13.41 -23.83 -11.89
CA CYS A 201 12.02 -23.47 -12.11
C CYS A 201 11.14 -24.68 -12.42
N ASP A 202 9.89 -24.62 -11.97
CA ASP A 202 8.86 -25.58 -12.35
C ASP A 202 8.49 -25.43 -13.84
N PRO A 203 7.86 -26.44 -14.46
CA PRO A 203 7.45 -26.35 -15.87
C PRO A 203 6.55 -25.14 -16.14
N GLY A 204 6.84 -24.41 -17.21
CA GLY A 204 6.12 -23.16 -17.55
C GLY A 204 6.68 -21.91 -16.87
N TYR A 205 7.79 -22.02 -16.14
CA TYR A 205 8.49 -20.90 -15.52
C TYR A 205 9.95 -20.83 -15.97
N THR A 206 10.54 -19.63 -15.88
CA THR A 206 11.94 -19.35 -16.21
C THR A 206 12.58 -18.51 -15.11
N LEU A 207 13.90 -18.62 -14.95
CA LEU A 207 14.64 -17.79 -14.01
C LEU A 207 14.51 -16.30 -14.37
N ASP A 208 14.33 -15.47 -13.35
CA ASP A 208 14.53 -14.03 -13.45
C ASP A 208 15.99 -13.69 -13.85
N GLU A 209 16.22 -12.46 -14.29
CA GLU A 209 17.52 -11.87 -14.59
C GLU A 209 18.51 -12.03 -13.43
N THR A 210 18.05 -11.86 -12.19
CA THR A 210 18.89 -12.05 -11.00
C THR A 210 19.11 -13.53 -10.64
N ARG A 211 18.41 -14.45 -11.31
CA ARG A 211 18.40 -15.90 -11.09
C ARG A 211 18.01 -16.31 -9.67
N ARG A 212 17.28 -15.46 -8.95
CA ARG A 212 16.91 -15.71 -7.54
C ARG A 212 15.47 -16.19 -7.33
N PHE A 213 14.62 -16.08 -8.34
CA PHE A 213 13.25 -16.58 -8.35
C PHE A 213 12.81 -16.93 -9.78
N CYS A 214 11.67 -17.61 -9.93
CA CYS A 214 11.14 -18.02 -11.22
C CYS A 214 9.90 -17.20 -11.63
N ARG A 215 9.97 -16.60 -12.81
CA ARG A 215 8.89 -15.87 -13.49
C ARG A 215 8.08 -16.82 -14.38
N PRO A 216 6.76 -16.67 -14.47
CA PRO A 216 5.94 -17.44 -15.40
C PRO A 216 6.26 -17.09 -16.86
N ILE A 217 6.12 -18.07 -17.75
CA ILE A 217 6.30 -17.91 -19.19
C ILE A 217 4.93 -17.69 -19.83
N CYS A 218 4.80 -16.63 -20.62
CA CYS A 218 3.67 -16.39 -21.50
C CYS A 218 4.20 -16.37 -22.95
N SER A 219 3.96 -17.43 -23.73
CA SER A 219 4.61 -17.65 -25.02
C SER A 219 4.27 -16.59 -26.07
N SER A 220 3.05 -16.04 -26.03
CA SER A 220 2.62 -14.92 -26.89
C SER A 220 3.06 -13.54 -26.37
N GLY A 221 3.70 -13.50 -25.19
CA GLY A 221 3.83 -12.28 -24.40
C GLY A 221 2.49 -11.80 -23.84
N CYS A 222 2.58 -10.84 -22.91
CA CYS A 222 1.44 -10.01 -22.51
C CYS A 222 1.51 -8.65 -23.25
N SER A 223 0.47 -7.81 -23.10
CA SER A 223 0.39 -6.52 -23.80
C SER A 223 1.68 -5.68 -23.74
N ASN A 224 2.03 -5.04 -24.86
CA ASN A 224 3.26 -4.23 -25.00
C ASN A 224 3.28 -2.92 -24.18
N ASN A 225 2.21 -2.60 -23.45
CA ASN A 225 2.05 -1.32 -22.77
C ASN A 225 2.43 -1.36 -21.27
N GLY A 226 3.01 -2.46 -20.78
CA GLY A 226 3.45 -2.60 -19.38
C GLY A 226 2.31 -2.71 -18.35
N ARG A 227 1.05 -2.58 -18.78
CA ARG A 227 -0.13 -2.66 -17.89
C ARG A 227 -0.57 -4.08 -17.58
N HIS A 228 0.01 -5.06 -18.28
CA HIS A 228 -0.26 -6.47 -18.11
C HIS A 228 1.03 -7.18 -17.75
N ASN A 229 0.96 -8.14 -16.85
CA ASN A 229 2.06 -9.03 -16.54
C ASN A 229 1.60 -10.50 -16.63
N CYS A 230 2.57 -11.38 -16.84
CA CYS A 230 2.35 -12.81 -16.76
C CYS A 230 2.27 -13.15 -15.27
N THR A 231 1.11 -13.59 -14.79
CA THR A 231 0.92 -13.95 -13.37
C THR A 231 1.07 -15.44 -13.13
N GLU A 232 0.75 -16.24 -14.14
CA GLU A 232 0.88 -17.70 -14.18
C GLU A 232 1.27 -18.13 -15.61
N PRO A 233 1.76 -19.35 -15.83
CA PRO A 233 2.12 -19.83 -17.16
C PRO A 233 0.96 -19.65 -18.15
N GLU A 234 1.26 -19.03 -19.28
CA GLU A 234 0.31 -18.69 -20.35
C GLU A 234 -0.90 -17.84 -19.92
N THR A 235 -0.84 -17.21 -18.74
CA THR A 235 -1.94 -16.41 -18.18
C THR A 235 -1.49 -14.96 -17.90
N CYS A 236 -2.08 -14.03 -18.64
CA CYS A 236 -1.85 -12.59 -18.46
C CYS A 236 -2.94 -11.95 -17.59
N SER A 237 -2.52 -11.15 -16.60
CA SER A 237 -3.40 -10.33 -15.77
C SER A 237 -2.94 -8.87 -15.75
N CYS A 238 -3.71 -7.99 -15.13
CA CYS A 238 -3.28 -6.60 -14.93
C CYS A 238 -2.10 -6.55 -13.96
N ALA A 239 -1.07 -5.78 -14.34
CA ALA A 239 0.07 -5.53 -13.49
C ALA A 239 -0.35 -4.79 -12.20
N LYS A 240 0.48 -4.86 -11.16
CA LYS A 240 0.22 -4.17 -9.88
C LYS A 240 0.05 -2.66 -10.11
N GLY A 241 -1.03 -2.11 -9.56
CA GLY A 241 -1.42 -0.71 -9.81
C GLY A 241 -2.27 -0.49 -11.06
N TYR A 242 -2.71 -1.57 -11.72
CA TYR A 242 -3.71 -1.53 -12.78
C TYR A 242 -4.87 -2.48 -12.44
N GLN A 243 -6.06 -2.14 -12.90
CA GLN A 243 -7.27 -2.91 -12.68
C GLN A 243 -8.03 -3.12 -14.00
N LEU A 244 -8.57 -4.32 -14.19
CA LEU A 244 -9.37 -4.65 -15.35
C LEU A 244 -10.70 -3.89 -15.28
N THR A 245 -11.03 -3.16 -16.35
CA THR A 245 -12.30 -2.44 -16.50
C THR A 245 -13.07 -2.96 -17.71
N ASP A 246 -14.39 -3.03 -17.58
CA ASP A 246 -15.28 -3.70 -18.55
C ASP A 246 -15.17 -3.16 -19.98
N ASN A 247 -14.82 -1.88 -20.15
CA ASN A 247 -14.81 -1.21 -21.45
C ASN A 247 -13.41 -0.91 -22.00
N ASN A 248 -12.38 -0.87 -21.15
CA ASN A 248 -11.08 -0.32 -21.51
C ASN A 248 -9.88 -1.20 -21.11
N GLY A 249 -10.09 -2.44 -20.68
CA GLY A 249 -9.01 -3.35 -20.27
C GLY A 249 -8.31 -2.89 -18.98
N CYS A 250 -7.02 -3.21 -18.80
CA CYS A 250 -6.25 -2.79 -17.62
C CYS A 250 -6.04 -1.27 -17.61
N GLN A 251 -6.72 -0.59 -16.69
CA GLN A 251 -6.64 0.84 -16.46
C GLN A 251 -5.81 1.13 -15.21
N PRO A 252 -5.07 2.26 -15.19
CA PRO A 252 -4.27 2.62 -14.04
C PRO A 252 -5.15 2.90 -12.83
N VAL A 253 -4.64 2.51 -11.66
CA VAL A 253 -5.25 2.79 -10.37
C VAL A 253 -4.47 3.93 -9.74
N CYS A 254 -5.19 4.99 -9.37
CA CYS A 254 -4.65 6.06 -8.54
C CYS A 254 -5.28 5.92 -7.16
N ASP A 255 -4.44 5.61 -6.19
CA ASP A 255 -4.65 5.44 -4.76
C ASP A 255 -4.21 6.64 -3.91
N PRO A 256 -5.05 7.60 -3.42
CA PRO A 256 -6.53 7.78 -3.59
C PRO A 256 -7.13 8.72 -4.68
N ASP A 257 -7.27 8.40 -5.96
CA ASP A 257 -7.96 9.23 -7.00
C ASP A 257 -7.45 10.67 -7.22
N CYS A 258 -7.16 11.04 -8.47
CA CYS A 258 -6.53 12.32 -8.82
C CYS A 258 -7.32 13.60 -8.46
N GLY A 259 -8.56 13.46 -7.98
CA GLY A 259 -9.37 14.58 -7.52
C GLY A 259 -10.04 15.32 -8.68
N ILE A 260 -10.78 16.37 -8.34
CA ILE A 260 -11.54 17.14 -9.33
C ILE A 260 -10.56 17.81 -10.30
N GLY A 261 -10.80 17.64 -11.60
CA GLY A 261 -9.93 18.20 -12.64
C GLY A 261 -8.64 17.41 -12.88
N GLY A 262 -8.46 16.25 -12.24
CA GLY A 262 -7.37 15.32 -12.50
C GLY A 262 -7.82 14.06 -13.24
N LEU A 263 -6.93 13.49 -14.06
CA LEU A 263 -7.10 12.18 -14.68
C LEU A 263 -5.95 11.26 -14.26
N CYS A 264 -6.27 10.00 -13.93
CA CYS A 264 -5.25 8.99 -13.65
C CYS A 264 -4.60 8.54 -14.96
N ARG A 265 -3.39 9.03 -15.21
CA ARG A 265 -2.63 8.75 -16.44
C ARG A 265 -1.94 7.40 -16.36
N ASP A 266 -1.37 7.10 -15.19
CA ASP A 266 -0.65 5.88 -14.89
C ASP A 266 -0.80 5.49 -13.42
N ASN A 267 -0.26 4.34 -13.00
CA ASN A 267 -0.30 3.88 -11.60
C ASN A 267 0.16 4.99 -10.65
N ASN A 268 -0.78 5.57 -9.89
CA ASN A 268 -0.56 6.71 -8.99
C ASN A 268 0.06 7.96 -9.62
N ILE A 269 -0.09 8.14 -10.94
CA ILE A 269 0.37 9.34 -11.67
C ILE A 269 -0.84 10.09 -12.22
N CYS A 270 -1.02 11.31 -11.75
CA CYS A 270 -2.12 12.19 -12.13
C CYS A 270 -1.71 13.21 -13.18
N ASP A 271 -2.60 13.46 -14.15
CA ASP A 271 -2.52 14.56 -15.10
C ASP A 271 -3.58 15.60 -14.75
N CYS A 272 -3.17 16.84 -14.52
CA CYS A 272 -4.05 17.90 -14.03
C CYS A 272 -4.50 18.82 -15.16
N GLY A 273 -5.82 19.02 -15.25
CA GLY A 273 -6.43 19.94 -16.19
C GLY A 273 -6.16 21.42 -15.87
N ALA A 274 -6.55 22.31 -16.79
CA ALA A 274 -6.33 23.74 -16.65
C ALA A 274 -6.94 24.31 -15.35
N GLY A 275 -6.15 25.11 -14.61
CA GLY A 275 -6.55 25.69 -13.32
C GLY A 275 -6.31 24.78 -12.11
N TYR A 276 -5.76 23.57 -12.33
CA TYR A 276 -5.32 22.65 -11.29
C TYR A 276 -3.81 22.41 -11.40
N THR A 277 -3.17 22.19 -10.25
CA THR A 277 -1.76 21.84 -10.15
C THR A 277 -1.61 20.59 -9.30
N LEU A 278 -0.59 19.79 -9.61
CA LEU A 278 -0.31 18.57 -8.85
C LEU A 278 0.29 18.96 -7.50
N LYS A 279 -0.44 18.70 -6.42
CA LYS A 279 -0.02 18.96 -5.04
C LYS A 279 -0.39 17.79 -4.15
N ASP A 280 0.59 17.30 -3.38
CA ASP A 280 0.43 16.14 -2.50
C ASP A 280 -0.11 14.88 -3.25
N GLY A 281 0.26 14.73 -4.52
CA GLY A 281 -0.18 13.63 -5.39
C GLY A 281 -1.63 13.74 -5.91
N VAL A 282 -2.27 14.90 -5.77
CA VAL A 282 -3.65 15.16 -6.20
C VAL A 282 -3.71 16.46 -7.00
N CYS A 283 -4.61 16.54 -7.97
CA CYS A 283 -4.88 17.80 -8.66
C CYS A 283 -5.68 18.72 -7.74
N GLN A 284 -5.05 19.83 -7.36
CA GLN A 284 -5.62 20.84 -6.46
C GLN A 284 -5.62 22.20 -7.15
N THR A 285 -6.61 23.02 -6.83
CA THR A 285 -6.61 24.43 -7.21
C THR A 285 -5.95 25.27 -6.11
N ASP A 286 -5.65 26.53 -6.42
CA ASP A 286 -5.16 27.47 -5.42
C ASP A 286 -6.27 27.82 -4.43
N CYS A 287 -6.03 27.49 -3.16
CA CYS A 287 -6.92 27.79 -2.04
C CYS A 287 -6.52 29.11 -1.36
N TYR A 288 -7.51 29.89 -0.92
CA TYR A 288 -7.26 30.99 0.01
C TYR A 288 -7.01 30.50 1.45
N GLN A 289 -7.53 29.32 1.79
CA GLN A 289 -7.41 28.71 3.11
C GLN A 289 -6.22 27.75 3.20
N LYS A 290 -5.70 27.55 4.42
CA LYS A 290 -4.58 26.62 4.65
C LYS A 290 -5.08 25.18 4.83
N CYS A 291 -5.39 24.47 3.75
CA CYS A 291 -5.85 23.07 3.79
C CYS A 291 -4.74 22.06 4.17
N ASN A 292 -3.92 22.33 5.19
CA ASN A 292 -2.96 21.33 5.69
C ASN A 292 -3.74 20.15 6.25
N ASN A 293 -3.31 18.92 5.94
CA ASN A 293 -4.04 17.66 6.19
C ASN A 293 -5.40 17.54 5.48
N GLY A 294 -5.50 18.06 4.27
CA GLY A 294 -6.65 17.90 3.42
C GLY A 294 -6.37 18.31 1.99
N ILE A 295 -7.41 18.22 1.17
CA ILE A 295 -7.40 18.53 -0.26
C ILE A 295 -8.24 19.78 -0.49
N CYS A 296 -7.68 20.76 -1.19
CA CYS A 296 -8.47 21.91 -1.66
C CYS A 296 -9.27 21.53 -2.90
N VAL A 297 -10.61 21.51 -2.78
CA VAL A 297 -11.52 21.22 -3.91
C VAL A 297 -12.06 22.48 -4.59
N SER A 298 -12.08 23.60 -3.86
CA SER A 298 -12.40 24.92 -4.39
C SER A 298 -11.78 25.99 -3.51
N ARG A 299 -11.68 27.24 -4.00
CA ARG A 299 -10.97 28.34 -3.31
C ARG A 299 -11.27 28.52 -1.82
N ASN A 300 -12.47 28.13 -1.37
CA ASN A 300 -12.96 28.29 0.00
C ASN A 300 -13.39 26.96 0.66
N ARG A 301 -13.06 25.80 0.08
CA ARG A 301 -13.51 24.50 0.58
C ARG A 301 -12.35 23.51 0.62
N CYS A 302 -11.96 23.12 1.84
CA CYS A 302 -11.08 22.00 2.11
C CYS A 302 -11.91 20.73 2.41
N ILE A 303 -11.49 19.58 1.89
CA ILE A 303 -11.92 18.27 2.38
C ILE A 303 -10.77 17.70 3.20
N CYS A 304 -10.99 17.46 4.50
CA CYS A 304 -9.94 16.96 5.38
C CYS A 304 -9.68 15.47 5.17
N ASP A 305 -8.41 15.07 5.36
CA ASP A 305 -7.98 13.68 5.29
C ASP A 305 -8.68 12.83 6.38
N PRO A 306 -8.80 11.50 6.19
CA PRO A 306 -9.38 10.62 7.19
C PRO A 306 -8.76 10.81 8.57
N GLY A 307 -9.59 11.00 9.60
CA GLY A 307 -9.12 11.25 10.97
C GLY A 307 -8.78 12.71 11.28
N PHE A 308 -8.97 13.64 10.33
CA PHE A 308 -8.88 15.08 10.54
C PHE A 308 -10.24 15.76 10.41
N THR A 309 -10.40 16.90 11.05
CA THR A 309 -11.59 17.76 10.94
C THR A 309 -11.18 19.19 10.68
N TYR A 310 -12.01 19.92 9.94
CA TYR A 310 -11.77 21.33 9.64
C TYR A 310 -11.87 22.16 10.92
N HIS A 311 -10.88 23.02 11.16
CA HIS A 311 -10.89 23.97 12.25
C HIS A 311 -11.02 25.40 11.71
N GLU A 312 -12.16 26.04 12.00
CA GLU A 312 -12.53 27.32 11.39
C GLU A 312 -11.56 28.46 11.74
N GLN A 313 -11.08 28.53 12.98
CA GLN A 313 -10.25 29.66 13.42
C GLN A 313 -8.87 29.66 12.75
N SER A 314 -8.30 28.48 12.51
CA SER A 314 -6.99 28.35 11.87
C SER A 314 -7.07 28.05 10.38
N THR A 315 -8.26 27.77 9.86
CA THR A 315 -8.53 27.33 8.48
C THR A 315 -7.75 26.06 8.06
N ILE A 316 -7.38 25.21 9.04
CA ILE A 316 -6.52 24.03 8.88
C ILE A 316 -7.29 22.77 9.29
N CYS A 317 -7.02 21.63 8.65
CA CYS A 317 -7.51 20.33 9.12
C CYS A 317 -6.63 19.84 10.28
N VAL A 318 -7.26 19.64 11.45
CA VAL A 318 -6.61 19.21 12.68
C VAL A 318 -7.07 17.79 13.07
N PRO A 319 -6.26 16.98 13.75
CA PRO A 319 -6.63 15.63 14.13
C PRO A 319 -7.94 15.62 14.92
N VAL A 320 -8.80 14.66 14.64
CA VAL A 320 -9.92 14.34 15.52
C VAL A 320 -9.32 13.65 16.73
N THR A 321 -9.48 14.25 17.91
CA THR A 321 -9.07 13.59 19.15
C THR A 321 -9.91 12.33 19.30
N ARG A 322 -9.32 11.15 19.11
CA ARG A 322 -9.92 9.94 19.65
C ARG A 322 -9.92 10.13 21.16
N LYS A 323 -11.08 10.35 21.77
CA LYS A 323 -11.24 9.93 23.16
C LYS A 323 -10.84 8.46 23.15
N PHE A 324 -9.70 8.13 23.74
CA PHE A 324 -9.48 6.79 24.25
C PHE A 324 -10.59 6.59 25.28
N ILE A 325 -11.75 6.14 24.83
CA ILE A 325 -12.60 5.35 25.70
C ILE A 325 -11.72 4.14 25.96
N LEU A 326 -11.13 4.08 27.15
CA LEU A 326 -10.73 2.83 27.77
C LEU A 326 -12.01 1.99 27.87
N SER A 327 -12.44 1.45 26.73
CA SER A 327 -13.48 0.45 26.67
C SER A 327 -12.80 -0.77 27.26
N LYS A 328 -13.05 -0.97 28.56
CA LYS A 328 -12.90 -2.27 29.20
C LYS A 328 -13.38 -3.30 28.20
N ARG A 329 -12.47 -4.17 27.78
CA ARG A 329 -12.71 -5.41 27.03
C ARG A 329 -14.19 -5.76 26.96
N ARG A 330 -14.84 -5.44 25.84
CA ARG A 330 -16.06 -6.12 25.45
C ARG A 330 -15.91 -6.50 23.99
N TRP A 331 -15.67 -7.78 23.82
CA TRP A 331 -15.90 -8.55 22.61
C TRP A 331 -17.19 -8.03 21.95
N PHE A 332 -17.07 -7.46 20.75
CA PHE A 332 -18.22 -7.29 19.89
C PHE A 332 -18.59 -8.67 19.36
N TYR A 333 -19.58 -9.29 20.01
CA TYR A 333 -20.49 -10.16 19.30
C TYR A 333 -21.38 -9.27 18.43
N ILE A 334 -21.39 -9.58 17.13
CA ILE A 334 -22.37 -9.10 16.14
C ILE A 334 -23.75 -9.53 16.61
N HIS A 335 -24.78 -8.69 16.43
CA HIS A 335 -26.13 -9.18 16.10
C HIS A 335 -26.96 -8.11 15.37
N TYR A 336 -27.43 -8.54 14.18
CA TYR A 336 -28.50 -8.06 13.29
C TYR A 336 -28.51 -6.58 12.88
#